data_AF-A0A4P1RQC5-F1
#
_entry.id   AF-A0A4P1RQC5-F1
#
_cell.length_a   1.000
_cell.length_b   1.000
_cell.length_c   1.000
_cell.angle_alpha   90.00
_cell.angle_beta   90.00
_cell.angle_gamma   90.00
#
_symmetry.space_group_name_H-M   'P 1'
#
loop_
_entity.id
_entity.type
_entity.pdbx_description
1 polymer ?
#
loop_
_entity_poly.entity_id
_entity_poly.type
_entity_poly.pdbx_seq_one_letter_code
_entity_poly.pdbx_strand_id
1 'polypeptide(L)'
;MRGCVFLGSLPHQQDNDTSLPPLCLSSNTSQFRYTWGPTGQLSANRMTRMVKDIVHMNYSNVRWYVFGDDDTVFFPDNLVKTLSKYDHRLWYYLGAPSESYLAANAFSFKMAFGGGGIVISSSLAQALAKVVDSCLQRYHNLYGSDARTYSCITELGVELTQEPGFHQVDMLGNIFGLLATHPISPLLSLHHVNQTYPIFPNMTNIKALQHLFKAVNVDSQRILQQTVCYHNNFSWTISVSWGYAVQLFPSNMPLPDILRTPHTFQPWRTEGNIMENAYNFNTVALQNDTCQRPIIFYMDTVSSGKDGTIITTYYRKSFQNCSFHIAPLNKLQLIKIRSPRRQCCDILPSKKAVLEVAIRECKDGELIFMP
;
A
#
# COMPACT_ATOMS: atom_id res chain seq x y z
N MET A 1 3.39 -19.01 2.93
CA MET A 1 2.46 -18.57 3.99
C MET A 1 1.33 -19.57 4.11
N ARG A 2 0.70 -19.66 5.28
CA ARG A 2 -0.53 -20.43 5.50
C ARG A 2 -1.55 -19.45 6.07
N GLY A 3 -2.82 -19.63 5.75
CA GLY A 3 -3.88 -18.74 6.19
C GLY A 3 -5.25 -19.26 5.79
N CYS A 4 -6.27 -18.59 6.27
CA CYS A 4 -7.66 -18.90 6.00
C CYS A 4 -8.52 -17.64 6.14
N VAL A 5 -9.70 -17.66 5.51
CA VAL A 5 -10.72 -16.63 5.69
C VAL A 5 -11.58 -17.01 6.88
N PHE A 6 -11.63 -16.13 7.89
CA PHE A 6 -12.43 -16.35 9.08
C PHE A 6 -13.89 -15.98 8.84
N LEU A 7 -14.80 -16.91 9.12
CA LEU A 7 -16.25 -16.74 8.97
C LEU A 7 -16.97 -16.88 10.31
N GLY A 8 -18.11 -16.21 10.45
CA GLY A 8 -19.02 -16.40 11.60
C GLY A 8 -19.77 -17.73 11.57
N SER A 9 -19.96 -18.27 10.38
CA SER A 9 -20.62 -19.54 10.07
C SER A 9 -20.04 -20.12 8.79
N LEU A 10 -19.87 -21.44 8.73
CA LEU A 10 -19.42 -22.11 7.51
C LEU A 10 -20.60 -22.30 6.54
N PRO A 11 -20.35 -22.27 5.21
CA PRO A 11 -21.39 -22.55 4.22
C PRO A 11 -21.91 -24.00 4.34
N HIS A 12 -23.18 -24.21 4.01
CA HIS A 12 -23.84 -25.52 4.09
C HIS A 12 -23.26 -26.56 3.12
N GLN A 13 -22.75 -26.12 1.97
CA GLN A 13 -22.00 -26.96 1.04
C GLN A 13 -20.52 -26.58 1.10
N GLN A 14 -19.67 -27.55 1.39
CA GLN A 14 -18.24 -27.43 1.16
C GLN A 14 -18.01 -27.58 -0.34
N ASP A 15 -17.83 -26.45 -1.02
CA ASP A 15 -17.32 -26.47 -2.37
C ASP A 15 -15.85 -26.87 -2.29
N ASN A 16 -15.45 -27.93 -3.00
CA ASN A 16 -14.07 -28.43 -3.03
C ASN A 16 -13.20 -27.62 -4.00
N ASP A 17 -13.54 -26.35 -4.23
CA ASP A 17 -12.77 -25.48 -5.09
C ASP A 17 -11.46 -25.09 -4.40
N THR A 18 -10.41 -25.82 -4.75
CA THR A 18 -9.04 -25.59 -4.27
C THR A 18 -8.44 -24.26 -4.76
N SER A 19 -9.12 -23.52 -5.64
CA SER A 19 -8.71 -22.17 -6.04
C SER A 19 -9.03 -21.10 -5.00
N LEU A 20 -9.95 -21.38 -4.07
CA LEU A 20 -10.32 -20.48 -2.98
C LEU A 20 -9.43 -20.69 -1.74
N PRO A 21 -9.22 -19.64 -0.93
CA PRO A 21 -8.50 -19.79 0.34
C PRO A 21 -9.29 -20.71 1.30
N PRO A 22 -8.59 -21.45 2.18
CA PRO A 22 -9.25 -22.26 3.22
C PRO A 22 -10.16 -21.39 4.10
N LEU A 23 -11.24 -21.97 4.61
CA LEU A 23 -12.15 -21.29 5.54
C LEU A 23 -11.87 -21.69 6.98
N CYS A 24 -11.90 -20.72 7.90
CA CYS A 24 -11.79 -20.92 9.34
C CYS A 24 -13.06 -20.45 10.04
N LEU A 25 -13.55 -21.22 11.02
CA LEU A 25 -14.69 -20.80 11.83
C LEU A 25 -14.20 -19.95 13.01
N SER A 26 -14.72 -18.73 13.11
CA SER A 26 -14.49 -17.88 14.29
C SER A 26 -15.29 -18.39 15.49
N SER A 27 -14.68 -18.32 16.67
CA SER A 27 -15.33 -18.74 17.91
C SER A 27 -16.57 -17.92 18.24
N ASN A 28 -17.49 -18.52 19.01
CA ASN A 28 -18.64 -17.79 19.52
C ASN A 28 -18.21 -16.68 20.51
N THR A 29 -18.74 -15.48 20.29
CA THR A 29 -18.50 -14.27 21.06
C THR A 29 -19.75 -13.67 21.68
N SER A 30 -20.89 -14.40 21.69
CA SER A 30 -22.18 -13.91 22.20
C SER A 30 -22.15 -13.56 23.68
N GLN A 31 -21.20 -14.10 24.44
CA GLN A 31 -20.97 -13.78 25.85
C GLN A 31 -20.35 -12.39 26.09
N PHE A 32 -19.75 -11.77 25.06
CA PHE A 32 -19.14 -10.46 25.18
C PHE A 32 -20.14 -9.37 24.86
N ARG A 33 -20.23 -8.37 25.73
CA ARG A 33 -21.07 -7.20 25.50
C ARG A 33 -20.56 -6.38 24.31
N TYR A 34 -21.47 -5.63 23.69
CA TYR A 34 -21.16 -4.64 22.67
C TYR A 34 -22.14 -3.48 22.82
N THR A 35 -21.63 -2.27 23.07
CA THR A 35 -22.47 -1.14 23.50
C THR A 35 -22.19 0.16 22.72
N TRP A 36 -21.53 0.09 21.57
CA TRP A 36 -21.29 1.27 20.73
C TRP A 36 -22.60 1.97 20.31
N GLY A 37 -23.66 1.19 20.10
CA GLY A 37 -24.97 1.67 19.66
C GLY A 37 -25.38 1.16 18.28
N PRO A 38 -26.44 1.74 17.69
CA PRO A 38 -27.11 1.18 16.50
C PRO A 38 -26.25 1.09 15.24
N THR A 39 -25.22 1.92 15.11
CA THR A 39 -24.32 1.97 13.94
C THR A 39 -23.14 1.00 14.05
N GLY A 40 -23.03 0.28 15.17
CA GLY A 40 -21.96 -0.67 15.41
C GLY A 40 -22.24 -2.08 14.90
N GLN A 41 -21.21 -2.91 14.82
CA GLN A 41 -21.32 -4.30 14.37
C GLN A 41 -20.80 -5.29 15.41
N LEU A 42 -21.62 -6.29 15.77
CA LEU A 42 -21.25 -7.37 16.70
C LEU A 42 -20.08 -8.22 16.21
N SER A 43 -19.83 -8.24 14.89
CA SER A 43 -18.68 -8.89 14.25
C SER A 43 -17.34 -8.41 14.81
N ALA A 44 -17.27 -7.18 15.33
CA ALA A 44 -16.06 -6.62 15.95
C ALA A 44 -15.52 -7.52 17.08
N ASN A 45 -16.39 -8.11 17.89
CA ASN A 45 -15.97 -9.03 18.95
C ASN A 45 -15.32 -10.30 18.37
N ARG A 46 -15.88 -10.85 17.28
CA ARG A 46 -15.30 -12.02 16.59
C ARG A 46 -13.94 -11.68 16.00
N MET A 47 -13.85 -10.57 15.27
CA MET A 47 -12.63 -10.13 14.61
C MET A 47 -11.50 -9.85 15.60
N THR A 48 -11.75 -9.15 16.71
CA THR A 48 -10.74 -8.96 17.76
C THR A 48 -10.28 -10.28 18.38
N ARG A 49 -11.18 -11.26 18.53
CA ARG A 49 -10.85 -12.57 19.11
C ARG A 49 -10.11 -13.50 18.15
N MET A 50 -10.01 -13.18 16.86
CA MET A 50 -9.36 -14.02 15.85
C MET A 50 -7.91 -14.37 16.20
N VAL A 51 -7.18 -13.48 16.89
CA VAL A 51 -5.81 -13.77 17.34
C VAL A 51 -5.76 -14.99 18.27
N LYS A 52 -6.75 -15.16 19.15
CA LYS A 52 -6.85 -16.33 20.02
C LYS A 52 -7.23 -17.57 19.23
N ASP A 53 -8.16 -17.44 18.29
CA ASP A 53 -8.61 -18.56 17.45
C ASP A 53 -7.45 -19.12 16.62
N ILE A 54 -6.70 -18.27 15.92
CA ILE A 54 -5.58 -18.70 15.07
C ILE A 54 -4.39 -19.23 15.88
N VAL A 55 -4.14 -18.70 17.09
CA VAL A 55 -3.12 -19.23 18.01
C VAL A 55 -3.49 -20.64 18.47
N HIS A 56 -4.76 -20.88 18.81
CA HIS A 56 -5.24 -22.20 19.24
C HIS A 56 -5.27 -23.25 18.14
N MET A 57 -5.14 -22.88 16.87
CA MET A 57 -4.93 -23.84 15.78
C MET A 57 -3.56 -24.54 15.85
N ASN A 58 -2.65 -24.09 16.74
CA ASN A 58 -1.39 -24.78 17.07
C ASN A 58 -0.50 -25.11 15.86
N TYR A 59 -0.46 -24.22 14.88
CA TYR A 59 0.50 -24.34 13.77
C TYR A 59 1.93 -24.28 14.30
N SER A 60 2.78 -25.20 13.83
CA SER A 60 4.19 -25.27 14.23
C SER A 60 5.01 -24.14 13.59
N ASN A 61 6.00 -23.64 14.34
CA ASN A 61 7.02 -22.68 13.87
C ASN A 61 6.46 -21.36 13.29
N VAL A 62 5.31 -20.88 13.78
CA VAL A 62 4.76 -19.57 13.40
C VAL A 62 5.60 -18.45 13.99
N ARG A 63 6.05 -17.53 13.14
CA ARG A 63 6.83 -16.33 13.54
C ARG A 63 5.97 -15.07 13.59
N TRP A 64 5.03 -14.93 12.67
CA TRP A 64 4.23 -13.74 12.51
C TRP A 64 2.79 -14.13 12.20
N TYR A 65 1.85 -13.42 12.81
CA TYR A 65 0.42 -13.48 12.50
C TYR A 65 0.06 -12.21 11.74
N VAL A 66 -0.57 -12.37 10.58
CA VAL A 66 -0.93 -11.26 9.68
C VAL A 66 -2.44 -11.31 9.50
N PHE A 67 -3.09 -10.18 9.72
CA PHE A 67 -4.54 -10.01 9.60
C PHE A 67 -4.82 -8.89 8.60
N GLY A 68 -5.89 -9.03 7.83
CA GLY A 68 -6.40 -8.02 6.91
C GLY A 68 -7.83 -8.35 6.50
N ASP A 69 -8.48 -7.39 5.86
CA ASP A 69 -9.86 -7.50 5.41
C ASP A 69 -9.95 -8.28 4.09
N ASP A 70 -11.15 -8.72 3.71
CA ASP A 70 -11.38 -9.59 2.54
C ASP A 70 -11.18 -8.91 1.18
N ASP A 71 -11.03 -7.58 1.18
CA ASP A 71 -10.68 -6.75 0.03
C ASP A 71 -9.27 -6.11 0.16
N THR A 72 -8.42 -6.66 1.04
CA THR A 72 -7.01 -6.28 1.18
C THR A 72 -6.09 -7.13 0.31
N VAL A 73 -5.23 -6.48 -0.48
CA VAL A 73 -4.20 -7.15 -1.28
C VAL A 73 -2.84 -6.99 -0.60
N PHE A 74 -2.26 -8.08 -0.12
CA PHE A 74 -0.91 -8.09 0.44
C PHE A 74 0.17 -8.36 -0.61
N PHE A 75 1.40 -7.92 -0.31
CA PHE A 75 2.61 -8.19 -1.08
C PHE A 75 3.55 -9.13 -0.30
N PRO A 76 3.31 -10.46 -0.34
CA PRO A 76 4.04 -11.51 0.37
C PRO A 76 5.55 -11.33 0.55
N ASP A 77 6.28 -11.16 -0.54
CA ASP A 77 7.75 -11.11 -0.51
C ASP A 77 8.24 -9.83 0.18
N ASN A 78 7.51 -8.73 0.00
CA ASN A 78 7.81 -7.46 0.67
C ASN A 78 7.52 -7.56 2.16
N LEU A 79 6.43 -8.22 2.54
CA LEU A 79 6.09 -8.48 3.93
C LEU A 79 7.16 -9.32 4.62
N VAL A 80 7.55 -10.46 4.04
CA VAL A 80 8.61 -11.31 4.60
C VAL A 80 9.93 -10.56 4.72
N LYS A 81 10.32 -9.79 3.69
CA LYS A 81 11.54 -8.98 3.73
C LYS A 81 11.50 -7.93 4.83
N THR A 82 10.37 -7.24 4.99
CA THR A 82 10.19 -6.20 6.00
C THR A 82 10.21 -6.79 7.41
N LEU A 83 9.49 -7.89 7.63
CA LEU A 83 9.44 -8.57 8.92
C LEU A 83 10.79 -9.20 9.33
N SER A 84 11.70 -9.44 8.37
CA SER A 84 13.06 -9.92 8.68
C SER A 84 13.91 -8.92 9.47
N LYS A 85 13.50 -7.65 9.55
CA LYS A 85 14.14 -6.61 10.37
C LYS A 85 13.92 -6.84 11.88
N TYR A 86 12.92 -7.61 12.27
CA TYR A 86 12.46 -7.72 13.64
C TYR A 86 12.66 -9.13 14.20
N ASP A 87 13.02 -9.21 15.48
CA ASP A 87 13.04 -10.48 16.20
C ASP A 87 11.62 -10.86 16.65
N HIS A 88 10.98 -11.77 15.92
CA HIS A 88 9.64 -12.29 16.22
C HIS A 88 9.46 -12.90 17.63
N ARG A 89 10.55 -13.14 18.37
CA ARG A 89 10.51 -13.58 19.78
C ARG A 89 10.24 -12.42 20.73
N LEU A 90 10.45 -11.18 20.32
CA LEU A 90 10.08 -9.97 21.05
C LEU A 90 8.66 -9.53 20.68
N TRP A 91 8.07 -8.67 21.50
CA TRP A 91 6.70 -8.19 21.29
C TRP A 91 6.66 -7.07 20.26
N TYR A 92 6.03 -7.33 19.12
CA TYR A 92 5.82 -6.34 18.06
C TYR A 92 4.37 -6.38 17.58
N TYR A 93 3.81 -5.18 17.47
CA TYR A 93 2.54 -4.88 16.81
C TYR A 93 2.85 -3.92 15.67
N LEU A 94 2.73 -4.38 14.42
CA LEU A 94 3.06 -3.61 13.22
C LEU A 94 1.83 -3.35 12.36
N GLY A 95 1.88 -2.25 11.61
CA GLY A 95 0.85 -1.79 10.69
C GLY A 95 1.02 -0.31 10.42
N ALA A 96 -0.05 0.38 10.00
CA ALA A 96 -0.06 1.83 9.83
C ALA A 96 -1.40 2.44 10.25
N PRO A 97 -1.41 3.71 10.69
CA PRO A 97 -2.65 4.47 10.81
C PRO A 97 -3.27 4.70 9.42
N SER A 98 -4.57 5.03 9.39
CA SER A 98 -5.23 5.43 8.15
C SER A 98 -4.59 6.67 7.52
N GLU A 99 -4.57 6.72 6.20
CA GLU A 99 -4.25 7.92 5.43
C GLU A 99 -5.19 9.10 5.76
N SER A 100 -6.44 8.81 6.13
CA SER A 100 -7.40 9.83 6.52
C SER A 100 -7.07 10.39 7.91
N TYR A 101 -6.89 11.72 7.98
CA TYR A 101 -6.67 12.40 9.26
C TYR A 101 -7.86 12.20 10.21
N LEU A 102 -9.09 12.31 9.71
CA LEU A 102 -10.28 12.17 10.54
C LEU A 102 -10.45 10.75 11.07
N ALA A 103 -10.16 9.72 10.28
CA ALA A 103 -10.16 8.35 10.75
C ALA A 103 -9.12 8.15 11.86
N ALA A 104 -7.88 8.58 11.64
CA ALA A 104 -6.82 8.48 12.64
C ALA A 104 -7.13 9.29 13.92
N ASN A 105 -7.72 10.48 13.78
CA ASN A 105 -8.14 11.33 14.90
C ASN A 105 -9.32 10.73 15.68
N ALA A 106 -10.26 10.08 15.00
CA ALA A 106 -11.43 9.45 15.63
C ALA A 106 -11.08 8.17 16.39
N PHE A 107 -10.11 7.40 15.89
CA PHE A 107 -9.72 6.12 16.48
C PHE A 107 -8.39 6.22 17.26
N SER A 108 -7.26 6.35 16.57
CA SER A 108 -5.95 6.62 17.16
C SER A 108 -4.88 6.76 16.07
N PHE A 109 -3.99 7.74 16.21
CA PHE A 109 -2.75 7.84 15.39
C PHE A 109 -1.72 6.74 15.71
N LYS A 110 -1.91 5.99 16.81
CA LYS A 110 -1.05 4.89 17.25
C LYS A 110 -1.66 3.51 17.01
N MET A 111 -2.76 3.42 16.25
CA MET A 111 -3.43 2.16 15.94
C MET A 111 -3.11 1.74 14.50
N ALA A 112 -2.80 0.47 14.29
CA ALA A 112 -2.84 -0.12 12.97
C ALA A 112 -4.29 -0.37 12.56
N PHE A 113 -4.68 0.12 11.39
CA PHE A 113 -6.00 -0.11 10.83
C PHE A 113 -6.05 -1.48 10.13
N GLY A 114 -7.12 -2.23 10.38
CA GLY A 114 -7.26 -3.65 10.03
C GLY A 114 -7.22 -3.90 8.53
N GLY A 115 -7.92 -3.08 7.75
CA GLY A 115 -7.90 -3.14 6.28
C GLY A 115 -6.50 -2.89 5.70
N GLY A 116 -5.76 -1.93 6.26
CA GLY A 116 -4.36 -1.71 5.92
C GLY A 116 -3.47 -2.88 6.33
N GLY A 117 -3.89 -3.67 7.31
CA GLY A 117 -3.20 -4.88 7.74
C GLY A 117 -2.54 -4.72 9.10
N ILE A 118 -2.73 -5.74 9.93
CA ILE A 118 -2.15 -5.84 11.28
C ILE A 118 -1.19 -7.03 11.30
N VAL A 119 0.03 -6.80 11.79
CA VAL A 119 1.00 -7.88 12.03
C VAL A 119 1.35 -7.96 13.51
N ILE A 120 1.29 -9.16 14.07
CA ILE A 120 1.60 -9.44 15.46
C ILE A 120 2.71 -10.49 15.53
N SER A 121 3.77 -10.22 16.29
CA SER A 121 4.82 -11.21 16.52
C SER A 121 4.29 -12.44 17.26
N SER A 122 4.90 -13.60 17.02
CA SER A 122 4.43 -14.85 17.63
C SER A 122 4.36 -14.77 19.16
N SER A 123 5.38 -14.19 19.79
CA SER A 123 5.39 -14.04 21.25
C SER A 123 4.32 -13.08 21.78
N LEU A 124 4.00 -11.99 21.06
CA LEU A 124 2.91 -11.10 21.43
C LEU A 124 1.54 -11.75 21.21
N ALA A 125 1.35 -12.46 20.10
CA ALA A 125 0.09 -13.16 19.83
C ALA A 125 -0.23 -14.19 20.92
N GLN A 126 0.79 -14.93 21.39
CA GLN A 126 0.65 -15.88 22.50
C GLN A 126 0.29 -15.19 23.83
N ALA A 127 0.82 -14.00 24.10
CA ALA A 127 0.44 -13.22 25.27
C ALA A 127 -0.99 -12.68 25.14
N LEU A 128 -1.33 -12.10 23.99
CA LEU A 128 -2.63 -11.52 23.69
C LEU A 128 -3.76 -12.57 23.75
N ALA A 129 -3.53 -13.78 23.21
CA ALA A 129 -4.51 -14.86 23.23
C ALA A 129 -4.95 -15.26 24.65
N LYS A 130 -4.09 -15.06 25.66
CA LYS A 130 -4.42 -15.35 27.07
C LYS A 130 -5.36 -14.31 27.68
N VAL A 131 -5.31 -13.06 27.21
CA VAL A 131 -5.98 -11.92 27.86
C VAL A 131 -7.14 -11.33 27.04
N VAL A 132 -7.22 -11.62 25.73
CA VAL A 132 -8.18 -10.98 24.81
C VAL A 132 -9.64 -11.13 25.24
N ASP A 133 -10.02 -12.25 25.86
CA ASP A 133 -11.40 -12.45 26.34
C ASP A 133 -11.74 -11.47 27.47
N SER A 134 -10.80 -11.23 28.39
CA SER A 134 -10.96 -10.25 29.47
C SER A 134 -11.00 -8.82 28.92
N CYS A 135 -10.16 -8.56 27.91
CA CYS A 135 -10.13 -7.28 27.20
C CYS A 135 -11.46 -6.95 26.50
N LEU A 136 -12.07 -7.94 25.82
CA LEU A 136 -13.38 -7.79 25.18
C LEU A 136 -14.50 -7.42 26.16
N GLN A 137 -14.41 -7.86 27.42
CA GLN A 137 -15.35 -7.45 28.47
C GLN A 137 -15.15 -5.99 28.89
N ARG A 138 -13.92 -5.44 28.84
CA ARG A 138 -13.63 -4.05 29.22
C ARG A 138 -13.97 -3.06 28.11
N TYR A 139 -13.65 -3.40 26.86
CA TYR A 139 -13.79 -2.49 25.71
C TYR A 139 -15.04 -2.76 24.87
N HIS A 140 -16.12 -3.16 25.52
CA HIS A 140 -17.41 -3.39 24.86
C HIS A 140 -17.96 -2.13 24.18
N ASN A 141 -17.51 -0.94 24.60
CA ASN A 141 -17.95 0.36 24.13
C ASN A 141 -17.18 0.90 22.92
N LEU A 142 -16.13 0.24 22.42
CA LEU A 142 -15.39 0.70 21.23
C LEU A 142 -16.14 0.35 19.93
N TYR A 143 -15.80 1.02 18.83
CA TYR A 143 -16.50 0.81 17.55
C TYR A 143 -16.09 -0.50 16.88
N GLY A 144 -14.91 -0.54 16.27
CA GLY A 144 -14.43 -1.65 15.45
C GLY A 144 -13.57 -2.65 16.22
N SER A 145 -13.15 -3.70 15.52
CA SER A 145 -12.17 -4.66 16.03
C SER A 145 -10.81 -4.04 16.26
N ASP A 146 -10.39 -3.12 15.39
CA ASP A 146 -9.04 -2.56 15.38
C ASP A 146 -8.77 -1.78 16.66
N ALA A 147 -9.71 -0.91 17.03
CA ALA A 147 -9.64 -0.12 18.26
C ALA A 147 -9.59 -1.01 19.51
N ARG A 148 -10.32 -2.14 19.50
CA ARG A 148 -10.26 -3.12 20.59
C ARG A 148 -8.92 -3.84 20.62
N THR A 149 -8.45 -4.36 19.50
CA THR A 149 -7.17 -5.06 19.37
C THR A 149 -6.02 -4.15 19.83
N TYR A 150 -6.00 -2.91 19.35
CA TYR A 150 -5.06 -1.88 19.79
C TYR A 150 -5.12 -1.64 21.30
N SER A 151 -6.32 -1.49 21.87
CA SER A 151 -6.47 -1.28 23.32
C SER A 151 -5.97 -2.48 24.12
N CYS A 152 -6.28 -3.72 23.70
CA CYS A 152 -5.77 -4.93 24.35
C CYS A 152 -4.24 -5.04 24.31
N ILE A 153 -3.64 -4.69 23.17
CA ILE A 153 -2.18 -4.71 22.99
C ILE A 153 -1.52 -3.60 23.83
N THR A 154 -2.16 -2.44 23.95
CA THR A 154 -1.69 -1.32 24.77
C THR A 154 -1.69 -1.68 26.26
N GLU A 155 -2.66 -2.45 26.75
CA GLU A 155 -2.65 -2.97 28.14
C GLU A 155 -1.45 -3.88 28.42
N LEU A 156 -0.91 -4.53 27.39
CA LEU A 156 0.33 -5.33 27.48
C LEU A 156 1.59 -4.45 27.39
N GLY A 157 1.46 -3.12 27.27
CA GLY A 157 2.58 -2.19 27.20
C GLY A 157 3.29 -2.16 25.85
N VAL A 158 2.62 -2.55 24.77
CA VAL A 158 3.19 -2.55 23.41
C VAL A 158 2.57 -1.43 22.58
N GLU A 159 3.41 -0.58 22.00
CA GLU A 159 3.00 0.45 21.05
C GLU A 159 3.12 -0.02 19.59
N LEU A 160 2.43 0.69 18.69
CA LEU A 160 2.54 0.46 17.25
C LEU A 160 3.95 0.71 16.74
N THR A 161 4.52 -0.31 16.11
CA THR A 161 5.71 -0.19 15.25
C THR A 161 5.23 0.10 13.83
N GLN A 162 5.24 1.38 13.45
CA GLN A 162 4.69 1.79 12.16
C GLN A 162 5.56 1.32 10.99
N GLU A 163 4.91 0.72 10.00
CA GLU A 163 5.51 0.35 8.71
C GLU A 163 4.76 1.07 7.58
N PRO A 164 5.38 2.04 6.89
CA PRO A 164 4.70 2.96 5.98
C PRO A 164 4.22 2.32 4.67
N GLY A 165 4.47 1.02 4.46
CA GLY A 165 3.98 0.29 3.28
C GLY A 165 2.60 -0.36 3.47
N PHE A 166 2.02 -0.31 4.67
CA PHE A 166 0.63 -0.70 4.87
C PHE A 166 -0.29 0.47 4.55
N HIS A 167 -1.28 0.24 3.69
CA HIS A 167 -2.20 1.29 3.25
C HIS A 167 -3.65 0.88 3.48
N GLN A 168 -4.33 1.65 4.32
CA GLN A 168 -5.76 1.49 4.61
C GLN A 168 -6.63 2.04 3.47
N VAL A 169 -6.10 3.00 2.69
CA VAL A 169 -6.75 3.57 1.50
C VAL A 169 -8.20 4.00 1.78
N ASP A 170 -8.43 4.69 2.91
CA ASP A 170 -9.72 5.32 3.24
C ASP A 170 -9.94 6.58 2.36
N MET A 171 -9.93 6.38 1.05
CA MET A 171 -10.06 7.39 0.02
C MET A 171 -10.74 6.79 -1.23
N LEU A 172 -11.45 7.63 -1.98
CA LEU A 172 -12.22 7.24 -3.15
C LEU A 172 -11.63 7.83 -4.44
N GLY A 173 -12.17 7.39 -5.58
CA GLY A 173 -11.82 7.93 -6.88
C GLY A 173 -10.41 7.53 -7.32
N ASN A 174 -9.64 8.49 -7.83
CA ASN A 174 -8.35 8.22 -8.44
C ASN A 174 -7.20 8.28 -7.41
N ILE A 175 -6.68 7.13 -6.99
CA ILE A 175 -5.54 7.04 -6.06
C ILE A 175 -4.16 7.18 -6.70
N PHE A 176 -4.08 7.67 -7.96
CA PHE A 176 -2.81 7.85 -8.69
C PHE A 176 -1.74 8.58 -7.87
N GLY A 177 -2.08 9.67 -7.20
CA GLY A 177 -1.13 10.44 -6.40
C GLY A 177 -0.43 9.59 -5.33
N LEU A 178 -1.20 8.81 -4.57
CA LEU A 178 -0.70 7.93 -3.52
C LEU A 178 0.30 6.91 -4.09
N LEU A 179 -0.05 6.25 -5.19
CA LEU A 179 0.79 5.20 -5.80
C LEU A 179 2.00 5.78 -6.57
N ALA A 180 1.84 6.93 -7.21
CA ALA A 180 2.89 7.57 -8.01
C ALA A 180 3.99 8.24 -7.14
N THR A 181 3.68 8.52 -5.87
CA THR A 181 4.60 9.14 -4.89
C THR A 181 4.88 8.23 -3.70
N HIS A 182 4.68 6.91 -3.85
CA HIS A 182 4.94 5.97 -2.78
C HIS A 182 6.41 6.05 -2.33
N PRO A 183 6.68 6.08 -1.01
CA PRO A 183 8.03 6.19 -0.47
C PRO A 183 8.92 5.02 -0.86
N ILE A 184 10.21 5.12 -0.50
CA ILE A 184 11.21 4.07 -0.73
C ILE A 184 11.00 2.81 0.13
N SER A 185 10.05 2.81 1.07
CA SER A 185 9.67 1.59 1.78
C SER A 185 9.05 0.58 0.81
N PRO A 186 9.15 -0.72 1.07
CA PRO A 186 8.39 -1.72 0.31
C PRO A 186 6.89 -1.50 0.52
N LEU A 187 6.12 -1.57 -0.56
CA LEU A 187 4.65 -1.68 -0.48
C LEU A 187 4.28 -3.02 0.17
N LEU A 188 3.43 -3.01 1.20
CA LEU A 188 3.07 -4.20 2.00
C LEU A 188 1.63 -4.63 1.77
N SER A 189 0.72 -3.67 1.65
CA SER A 189 -0.69 -3.92 1.37
C SER A 189 -1.35 -2.74 0.66
N LEU A 190 -2.45 -3.02 -0.04
CA LEU A 190 -3.41 -2.03 -0.51
C LEU A 190 -4.81 -2.53 -0.14
N HIS A 191 -5.55 -1.73 0.61
CA HIS A 191 -6.94 -2.00 0.98
C HIS A 191 -7.93 -1.34 -0.01
N HIS A 192 -9.19 -1.76 0.03
CA HIS A 192 -10.28 -1.19 -0.77
C HIS A 192 -9.99 -1.08 -2.28
N VAL A 193 -9.20 -2.01 -2.82
CA VAL A 193 -8.74 -1.96 -4.22
C VAL A 193 -9.88 -2.02 -5.26
N ASN A 194 -11.08 -2.40 -4.84
CA ASN A 194 -12.31 -2.45 -5.64
C ASN A 194 -13.21 -1.20 -5.47
N GLN A 195 -12.96 -0.35 -4.47
CA GLN A 195 -13.73 0.88 -4.21
C GLN A 195 -13.14 2.11 -4.90
N THR A 196 -11.87 2.05 -5.30
CA THR A 196 -11.19 3.11 -6.06
C THR A 196 -11.41 2.94 -7.55
N TYR A 197 -11.07 3.96 -8.34
CA TYR A 197 -10.95 3.78 -9.79
C TYR A 197 -9.81 2.80 -10.13
N PRO A 198 -9.91 2.10 -11.28
CA PRO A 198 -8.82 1.25 -11.76
C PRO A 198 -7.50 2.03 -11.86
N ILE A 199 -6.43 1.46 -11.29
CA ILE A 199 -5.12 2.13 -11.22
C ILE A 199 -4.48 2.31 -12.61
N PHE A 200 -4.86 1.51 -13.60
CA PHE A 200 -4.46 1.62 -14.99
C PHE A 200 -5.64 2.03 -15.90
N PRO A 201 -5.43 2.87 -16.92
CA PRO A 201 -6.48 3.29 -17.83
C PRO A 201 -7.01 2.11 -18.67
N ASN A 202 -8.30 2.16 -19.04
CA ASN A 202 -8.97 1.16 -19.89
C ASN A 202 -8.93 -0.28 -19.33
N MET A 203 -8.86 -0.43 -18.00
CA MET A 203 -8.89 -1.72 -17.31
C MET A 203 -9.96 -1.71 -16.22
N THR A 204 -10.41 -2.88 -15.79
CA THR A 204 -11.17 -3.05 -14.53
C THR A 204 -10.19 -3.11 -13.35
N ASN A 205 -10.65 -2.92 -12.11
CA ASN A 205 -9.80 -3.00 -10.91
C ASN A 205 -9.00 -4.32 -10.85
N ILE A 206 -9.67 -5.45 -11.07
CA ILE A 206 -9.03 -6.78 -11.07
C ILE A 206 -7.97 -6.88 -12.19
N LYS A 207 -8.29 -6.46 -13.41
CA LYS A 207 -7.32 -6.48 -14.53
C LYS A 207 -6.14 -5.55 -14.28
N ALA A 208 -6.38 -4.40 -13.66
CA ALA A 208 -5.35 -3.44 -13.31
C ALA A 208 -4.40 -3.99 -12.23
N LEU A 209 -4.93 -4.70 -11.22
CA LEU A 209 -4.11 -5.41 -10.24
C LEU A 209 -3.31 -6.55 -10.88
N GLN A 210 -3.95 -7.41 -11.69
CA GLN A 210 -3.23 -8.45 -12.43
C GLN A 210 -2.11 -7.86 -13.29
N HIS A 211 -2.33 -6.69 -13.88
CA HIS A 211 -1.33 -5.97 -14.64
C HIS A 211 -0.18 -5.46 -13.78
N LEU A 212 -0.47 -4.83 -12.63
CA LEU A 212 0.55 -4.43 -11.64
C LEU A 212 1.41 -5.64 -11.22
N PHE A 213 0.76 -6.78 -10.99
CA PHE A 213 1.42 -8.00 -10.54
C PHE A 213 2.42 -8.57 -11.55
N LYS A 214 2.32 -8.21 -12.84
CA LYS A 214 3.39 -8.51 -13.81
C LYS A 214 4.72 -7.90 -13.39
N ALA A 215 4.72 -6.67 -12.86
CA ALA A 215 5.93 -6.03 -12.33
C ALA A 215 6.30 -6.54 -10.93
N VAL A 216 5.31 -6.79 -10.07
CA VAL A 216 5.54 -7.36 -8.73
C VAL A 216 6.28 -8.70 -8.84
N ASN A 217 5.89 -9.56 -9.78
CA ASN A 217 6.52 -10.85 -10.01
C ASN A 217 7.96 -10.76 -10.54
N VAL A 218 8.37 -9.58 -11.04
CA VAL A 218 9.74 -9.34 -11.51
C VAL A 218 10.60 -8.75 -10.38
N ASP A 219 10.11 -7.74 -9.67
CA ASP A 219 10.84 -7.12 -8.56
C ASP A 219 9.90 -6.40 -7.56
N SER A 220 9.20 -7.19 -6.74
CA SER A 220 8.24 -6.71 -5.75
C SER A 220 8.79 -5.63 -4.82
N GLN A 221 10.05 -5.74 -4.42
CA GLN A 221 10.65 -4.88 -3.37
C GLN A 221 10.75 -3.42 -3.77
N ARG A 222 10.67 -3.12 -5.08
CA ARG A 222 10.81 -1.78 -5.63
C ARG A 222 9.53 -1.32 -6.35
N ILE A 223 8.44 -2.08 -6.26
CA ILE A 223 7.15 -1.69 -6.81
C ILE A 223 6.72 -0.34 -6.21
N LEU A 224 6.25 0.56 -7.06
CA LEU A 224 5.81 1.93 -6.74
C LEU A 224 6.86 2.89 -6.19
N GLN A 225 8.08 2.43 -5.87
CA GLN A 225 9.11 3.31 -5.30
C GLN A 225 9.39 4.50 -6.21
N GLN A 226 9.26 5.70 -5.65
CA GLN A 226 9.49 6.93 -6.38
C GLN A 226 10.99 7.20 -6.58
N THR A 227 11.38 7.44 -7.83
CA THR A 227 12.73 7.89 -8.23
C THR A 227 12.62 9.14 -9.09
N VAL A 228 13.43 10.17 -8.83
CA VAL A 228 13.36 11.47 -9.53
C VAL A 228 14.65 11.73 -10.28
N CYS A 229 14.52 12.11 -11.57
CA CYS A 229 15.60 12.39 -12.50
C CYS A 229 15.44 13.79 -13.09
N TYR A 230 16.55 14.48 -13.33
CA TYR A 230 16.56 15.76 -14.03
C TYR A 230 17.20 15.63 -15.40
N HIS A 231 16.55 16.19 -16.42
CA HIS A 231 17.11 16.29 -17.77
C HIS A 231 17.71 17.67 -17.98
N ASN A 232 19.03 17.79 -17.91
CA ASN A 232 19.69 19.09 -18.00
C ASN A 232 19.43 19.79 -19.34
N ASN A 233 19.55 19.07 -20.47
CA ASN A 233 19.45 19.71 -21.80
C ASN A 233 18.04 20.25 -22.14
N PHE A 234 16.98 19.68 -21.56
CA PHE A 234 15.60 20.08 -21.85
C PHE A 234 14.89 20.70 -20.63
N SER A 235 15.61 20.83 -19.51
CA SER A 235 15.07 21.26 -18.22
C SER A 235 13.80 20.49 -17.83
N TRP A 236 13.82 19.16 -17.96
CA TRP A 236 12.70 18.31 -17.58
C TRP A 236 12.92 17.68 -16.22
N THR A 237 11.83 17.42 -15.51
CA THR A 237 11.82 16.57 -14.32
C THR A 237 11.05 15.30 -14.61
N ILE A 238 11.65 14.15 -14.29
CA ILE A 238 11.04 12.83 -14.47
C ILE A 238 10.85 12.20 -13.11
N SER A 239 9.62 11.88 -12.75
CA SER A 239 9.30 11.11 -11.54
C SER A 239 8.82 9.72 -11.94
N VAL A 240 9.57 8.69 -11.60
CA VAL A 240 9.28 7.29 -11.87
C VAL A 240 8.69 6.64 -10.63
N SER A 241 7.49 6.07 -10.73
CA SER A 241 6.94 5.08 -9.80
C SER A 241 7.03 3.71 -10.48
N TRP A 242 8.06 2.94 -10.12
CA TRP A 242 8.46 1.77 -10.92
C TRP A 242 7.37 0.69 -10.93
N GLY A 243 7.08 0.16 -12.13
CA GLY A 243 6.03 -0.84 -12.34
C GLY A 243 4.61 -0.27 -12.40
N TYR A 244 4.46 1.06 -12.29
CA TYR A 244 3.17 1.73 -12.32
C TYR A 244 3.12 2.88 -13.34
N ALA A 245 3.75 4.00 -13.05
CA ALA A 245 3.64 5.21 -13.86
C ALA A 245 4.90 6.08 -13.83
N VAL A 246 5.11 6.85 -14.89
CA VAL A 246 6.14 7.88 -14.99
C VAL A 246 5.48 9.22 -15.27
N GLN A 247 5.83 10.24 -14.50
CA GLN A 247 5.41 11.63 -14.69
C GLN A 247 6.57 12.40 -15.31
N LEU A 248 6.33 13.05 -16.46
CA LEU A 248 7.27 13.95 -17.12
C LEU A 248 6.78 15.39 -16.99
N PHE A 249 7.50 16.18 -16.23
CA PHE A 249 7.29 17.62 -16.09
C PHE A 249 8.17 18.34 -17.13
N PRO A 250 7.60 19.14 -18.04
CA PRO A 250 8.36 19.90 -19.03
C PRO A 250 9.03 21.15 -18.44
N SER A 251 9.49 21.04 -17.18
CA SER A 251 10.13 22.09 -16.41
C SER A 251 10.97 21.48 -15.30
N ASN A 252 11.93 22.26 -14.82
CA ASN A 252 12.73 21.96 -13.64
C ASN A 252 11.86 22.16 -12.39
N MET A 253 11.56 21.07 -11.69
CA MET A 253 10.71 21.05 -10.51
C MET A 253 11.57 20.77 -9.26
N PRO A 254 11.47 21.58 -8.20
CA PRO A 254 12.17 21.30 -6.96
C PRO A 254 11.82 19.90 -6.42
N LEU A 255 12.82 19.17 -5.94
CA LEU A 255 12.61 17.82 -5.39
C LEU A 255 11.52 17.79 -4.30
N PRO A 256 11.45 18.74 -3.33
CA PRO A 256 10.38 18.75 -2.34
C PRO A 256 8.98 18.86 -2.94
N ASP A 257 8.82 19.49 -4.11
CA ASP A 257 7.53 19.60 -4.79
C ASP A 257 7.12 18.30 -5.45
N ILE A 258 8.07 17.56 -6.02
CA ILE A 258 7.84 16.26 -6.66
C ILE A 258 7.56 15.15 -5.64
N LEU A 259 8.09 15.26 -4.42
CA LEU A 259 7.84 14.31 -3.34
C LEU A 259 6.48 14.49 -2.68
N ARG A 260 5.78 15.62 -2.89
CA ARG A 260 4.42 15.83 -2.38
C ARG A 260 3.42 15.06 -3.22
N THR A 261 2.43 14.48 -2.56
CA THR A 261 1.42 13.64 -3.21
C THR A 261 0.40 14.49 -3.98
N PRO A 262 0.28 14.34 -5.32
CA PRO A 262 -0.77 15.02 -6.07
C PRO A 262 -2.15 14.62 -5.55
N HIS A 263 -2.99 15.59 -5.21
CA HIS A 263 -4.33 15.33 -4.68
C HIS A 263 -5.28 14.87 -5.81
N THR A 264 -5.20 13.59 -6.18
CA THR A 264 -6.03 12.99 -7.25
C THR A 264 -7.26 12.25 -6.73
N PHE A 265 -7.27 11.93 -5.43
CA PHE A 265 -8.30 11.14 -4.76
C PHE A 265 -9.33 12.04 -4.09
N GLN A 266 -10.40 11.41 -3.60
CA GLN A 266 -11.49 12.06 -2.87
C GLN A 266 -11.56 11.48 -1.46
N PRO A 267 -12.09 12.24 -0.48
CA PRO A 267 -12.31 11.73 0.86
C PRO A 267 -13.32 10.58 0.85
N TRP A 268 -13.21 9.69 1.84
CA TRP A 268 -14.16 8.58 2.01
C TRP A 268 -15.60 9.04 2.23
N ARG A 269 -15.77 10.18 2.93
CA ARG A 269 -17.06 10.84 3.11
C ARG A 269 -17.07 12.13 2.32
N THR A 270 -18.01 12.24 1.38
CA THR A 270 -18.19 13.41 0.53
C THR A 270 -19.06 14.49 1.17
N GLU A 271 -19.89 14.11 2.14
CA GLU A 271 -20.77 15.00 2.88
C GLU A 271 -20.16 15.30 4.26
N GLY A 272 -19.33 16.34 4.33
CA GLY A 272 -18.63 16.67 5.57
C GLY A 272 -17.97 18.04 5.55
N ASN A 273 -17.26 18.35 6.64
CA ASN A 273 -16.54 19.61 6.79
C ASN A 273 -15.19 19.58 6.04
N ILE A 274 -14.50 20.72 6.00
CA ILE A 274 -13.21 20.89 5.29
C ILE A 274 -12.14 19.86 5.67
N MET A 275 -12.21 19.30 6.89
CA MET A 275 -11.24 18.34 7.40
C MET A 275 -11.37 16.94 6.78
N GLU A 276 -12.45 16.65 6.04
CA GLU A 276 -12.55 15.39 5.27
C GLU A 276 -11.40 15.26 4.27
N ASN A 277 -10.89 16.40 3.76
CA ASN A 277 -9.75 16.46 2.86
C ASN A 277 -8.40 16.57 3.58
N ALA A 278 -8.35 16.38 4.90
CA ALA A 278 -7.11 16.31 5.65
C ALA A 278 -6.58 14.87 5.65
N TYR A 279 -5.29 14.73 5.34
CA TYR A 279 -4.61 13.45 5.25
C TYR A 279 -3.36 13.45 6.13
N ASN A 280 -2.92 12.27 6.55
CA ASN A 280 -1.71 12.08 7.35
C ASN A 280 -0.41 12.14 6.52
N PHE A 281 -0.46 12.84 5.38
CA PHE A 281 0.67 13.13 4.50
C PHE A 281 0.41 14.42 3.73
N ASN A 282 1.48 15.02 3.20
CA ASN A 282 1.40 16.29 2.50
C ASN A 282 0.89 16.11 1.07
N THR A 283 -0.20 16.81 0.74
CA THR A 283 -0.75 16.85 -0.61
C THR A 283 -0.36 18.12 -1.36
N VAL A 284 -0.43 18.06 -2.69
CA VAL A 284 -0.32 19.23 -3.57
C VAL A 284 -1.53 19.28 -4.50
N ALA A 285 -2.12 20.47 -4.64
CA ALA A 285 -3.25 20.69 -5.54
C ALA A 285 -2.86 20.42 -6.99
N LEU A 286 -3.79 19.89 -7.77
CA LEU A 286 -3.59 19.71 -9.21
C LEU A 286 -3.69 21.05 -9.93
N GLN A 287 -2.85 21.24 -10.96
CA GLN A 287 -2.98 22.38 -11.87
C GLN A 287 -4.36 22.36 -12.54
N ASN A 288 -5.07 23.49 -12.53
CA ASN A 288 -6.40 23.58 -13.13
C ASN A 288 -6.34 23.40 -14.65
N ASP A 289 -5.34 24.02 -15.28
CA ASP A 289 -5.02 23.78 -16.68
C ASP A 289 -4.42 22.37 -16.82
N THR A 290 -5.14 21.49 -17.51
CA THR A 290 -4.68 20.13 -17.73
C THR A 290 -3.37 20.13 -18.52
N CYS A 291 -3.17 21.05 -19.46
CA CYS A 291 -1.96 21.10 -20.28
C CYS A 291 -0.71 21.54 -19.53
N GLN A 292 -0.86 22.06 -18.30
CA GLN A 292 0.24 22.37 -17.38
C GLN A 292 0.54 21.22 -16.40
N ARG A 293 -0.24 20.14 -16.44
CA ARG A 293 0.04 18.92 -15.66
C ARG A 293 1.19 18.13 -16.29
N PRO A 294 1.89 17.29 -15.51
CA PRO A 294 2.89 16.38 -16.07
C PRO A 294 2.27 15.43 -17.10
N ILE A 295 3.04 15.11 -18.13
CA ILE A 295 2.69 14.04 -19.06
C ILE A 295 2.85 12.71 -18.33
N ILE A 296 1.79 11.91 -18.31
CA ILE A 296 1.79 10.61 -17.61
C ILE A 296 2.05 9.49 -18.63
N PHE A 297 2.94 8.57 -18.28
CA PHE A 297 3.13 7.31 -18.97
C PHE A 297 2.80 6.15 -18.02
N TYR A 298 1.89 5.26 -18.42
CA TYR A 298 1.55 4.07 -17.62
C TYR A 298 2.32 2.86 -18.10
N MET A 299 2.65 1.95 -17.19
CA MET A 299 3.31 0.69 -17.52
C MET A 299 2.45 -0.10 -18.51
N ASP A 300 3.07 -0.52 -19.62
CA ASP A 300 2.47 -1.37 -20.64
C ASP A 300 3.00 -2.80 -20.54
N THR A 301 4.33 -2.98 -20.49
CA THR A 301 4.94 -4.30 -20.38
C THR A 301 6.23 -4.24 -19.57
N VAL A 302 6.58 -5.37 -18.95
CA VAL A 302 7.84 -5.55 -18.22
C VAL A 302 8.46 -6.88 -18.65
N SER A 303 9.78 -6.87 -18.82
CA SER A 303 10.57 -8.06 -19.12
C SER A 303 11.87 -8.04 -18.31
N SER A 304 12.40 -9.21 -18.01
CA SER A 304 13.70 -9.39 -17.37
C SER A 304 14.67 -10.09 -18.32
N GLY A 305 15.94 -9.73 -18.23
CA GLY A 305 17.04 -10.43 -18.91
C GLY A 305 17.19 -11.86 -18.40
N LYS A 306 17.97 -12.69 -19.11
CA LYS A 306 18.14 -14.12 -18.81
C LYS A 306 18.62 -14.41 -17.39
N ASP A 307 19.41 -13.49 -16.82
CA ASP A 307 19.98 -13.57 -15.47
C ASP A 307 19.11 -12.84 -14.41
N GLY A 308 18.03 -12.18 -14.82
CA GLY A 308 17.16 -11.39 -13.95
C GLY A 308 17.78 -10.09 -13.43
N THR A 309 19.00 -9.74 -13.85
CA THR A 309 19.73 -8.56 -13.37
C THR A 309 19.22 -7.27 -14.01
N ILE A 310 18.98 -7.34 -15.32
CA ILE A 310 18.47 -6.22 -16.12
C ILE A 310 16.97 -6.39 -16.29
N ILE A 311 16.24 -5.34 -15.94
CA ILE A 311 14.79 -5.27 -16.12
C ILE A 311 14.49 -4.14 -17.10
N THR A 312 13.72 -4.46 -18.13
CA THR A 312 13.23 -3.48 -19.11
C THR A 312 11.74 -3.29 -18.92
N THR A 313 11.30 -2.05 -18.79
CA THR A 313 9.88 -1.71 -18.64
C THR A 313 9.50 -0.71 -19.72
N TYR A 314 8.44 -1.01 -20.46
CA TYR A 314 7.88 -0.11 -21.46
C TYR A 314 6.65 0.58 -20.89
N TYR A 315 6.58 1.89 -21.10
CA TYR A 315 5.46 2.72 -20.70
C TYR A 315 4.84 3.40 -21.93
N ARG A 316 3.52 3.54 -21.91
CA ARG A 316 2.74 4.23 -22.95
C ARG A 316 2.22 5.54 -22.41
N LYS A 317 2.33 6.59 -23.22
CA LYS A 317 1.76 7.89 -22.91
C LYS A 317 0.25 7.78 -22.73
N SER A 318 -0.25 8.30 -21.61
CA SER A 318 -1.67 8.50 -21.40
C SER A 318 -2.17 9.59 -22.35
N PHE A 319 -3.36 9.38 -22.93
CA PHE A 319 -3.95 10.39 -23.79
C PHE A 319 -4.25 11.66 -22.99
N GLN A 320 -3.86 12.80 -23.57
CA GLN A 320 -4.17 14.12 -23.05
C GLN A 320 -4.40 15.07 -24.24
N ASN A 321 -5.56 15.72 -24.27
CA ASN A 321 -5.94 16.60 -25.36
C ASN A 321 -5.33 18.00 -25.17
N CYS A 322 -4.08 18.15 -25.58
CA CYS A 322 -3.35 19.41 -25.50
C CYS A 322 -2.62 19.70 -26.80
N SER A 323 -2.84 20.89 -27.35
CA SER A 323 -2.22 21.37 -28.60
C SER A 323 -0.71 21.62 -28.45
N PHE A 324 -0.24 21.84 -27.22
CA PHE A 324 1.14 22.19 -26.89
C PHE A 324 1.81 21.06 -26.10
N HIS A 325 2.19 19.98 -26.77
CA HIS A 325 3.07 18.99 -26.14
C HIS A 325 4.44 18.97 -26.81
N ILE A 326 5.43 19.19 -25.95
CA ILE A 326 6.85 19.19 -26.20
C ILE A 326 7.25 17.75 -26.58
N ALA A 327 7.56 17.56 -27.86
CA ALA A 327 8.00 16.33 -28.53
C ALA A 327 6.94 15.22 -28.78
N PRO A 328 7.04 14.49 -29.92
CA PRO A 328 6.19 13.35 -30.29
C PRO A 328 6.52 12.08 -29.48
N LEU A 329 6.79 12.23 -28.18
CA LEU A 329 7.10 11.13 -27.27
C LEU A 329 5.81 10.35 -26.96
N ASN A 330 5.69 9.17 -27.58
CA ASN A 330 4.56 8.27 -27.36
C ASN A 330 4.91 7.09 -26.44
N LYS A 331 6.21 6.81 -26.29
CA LYS A 331 6.73 5.67 -25.54
C LYS A 331 7.88 6.10 -24.64
N LEU A 332 7.99 5.44 -23.51
CA LEU A 332 9.14 5.53 -22.61
C LEU A 332 9.64 4.12 -22.34
N GLN A 333 10.95 3.93 -22.46
CA GLN A 333 11.64 2.71 -22.11
C GLN A 333 12.48 2.96 -20.88
N LEU A 334 12.30 2.14 -19.85
CA LEU A 334 13.07 2.19 -18.63
C LEU A 334 13.92 0.94 -18.51
N ILE A 335 15.22 1.14 -18.28
CA ILE A 335 16.18 0.06 -18.07
C ILE A 335 16.64 0.15 -16.63
N LYS A 336 16.49 -0.93 -15.88
CA LYS A 336 16.82 -0.96 -14.46
C LYS A 336 17.79 -2.09 -14.17
N ILE A 337 18.79 -1.80 -13.34
CA ILE A 337 19.65 -2.82 -12.73
C ILE A 337 19.13 -3.07 -11.32
N ARG A 338 18.95 -4.34 -10.93
CA ARG A 338 18.51 -4.71 -9.59
C ARG A 338 19.58 -4.31 -8.55
N SER A 339 19.26 -3.37 -7.63
CA SER A 339 20.22 -2.88 -6.63
C SER A 339 19.62 -2.77 -5.22
N PRO A 340 20.33 -3.14 -4.14
CA PRO A 340 19.79 -3.23 -2.78
C PRO A 340 19.48 -1.88 -2.11
N ARG A 341 19.89 -0.74 -2.66
CA ARG A 341 19.68 0.61 -2.08
C ARG A 341 18.84 1.52 -2.99
N ARG A 342 18.51 2.72 -2.50
CA ARG A 342 17.81 3.77 -3.27
C ARG A 342 18.52 3.95 -4.61
N GLN A 343 17.75 3.92 -5.68
CA GLN A 343 18.29 3.93 -7.02
C GLN A 343 18.35 5.38 -7.52
N CYS A 344 19.47 5.72 -8.15
CA CYS A 344 19.62 6.95 -8.91
C CYS A 344 19.20 6.68 -10.35
N CYS A 345 18.95 7.74 -11.10
CA CYS A 345 18.56 7.59 -12.48
C CYS A 345 19.27 8.56 -13.40
N ASP A 346 19.55 8.06 -14.59
CA ASP A 346 20.11 8.83 -15.68
C ASP A 346 19.12 8.82 -16.84
N ILE A 347 19.13 9.89 -17.62
CA ILE A 347 18.39 9.95 -18.87
C ILE A 347 19.37 9.66 -19.99
N LEU A 348 19.08 8.61 -20.75
CA LEU A 348 19.97 8.12 -21.80
C LEU A 348 19.72 8.86 -23.13
N PRO A 349 20.72 8.93 -24.02
CA PRO A 349 20.54 9.44 -25.37
C PRO A 349 19.40 8.69 -26.09
N SER A 350 18.37 9.43 -26.48
CA SER A 350 17.14 8.89 -27.05
C SER A 350 17.26 8.62 -28.55
N LYS A 351 16.69 7.50 -29.02
CA LYS A 351 16.32 7.28 -30.43
C LYS A 351 14.95 7.94 -30.70
N LYS A 352 14.75 8.50 -31.90
CA LYS A 352 13.56 9.28 -32.29
C LYS A 352 12.25 8.73 -31.67
N ALA A 353 11.56 9.57 -30.90
CA ALA A 353 10.24 9.36 -30.27
C ALA A 353 10.15 8.40 -29.06
N VAL A 354 11.27 7.95 -28.47
CA VAL A 354 11.28 7.13 -27.24
C VAL A 354 12.18 7.76 -26.18
N LEU A 355 11.65 8.06 -25.00
CA LEU A 355 12.47 8.49 -23.86
C LEU A 355 13.09 7.27 -23.18
N GLU A 356 14.41 7.26 -22.99
CA GLU A 356 15.12 6.18 -22.31
C GLU A 356 15.62 6.64 -20.94
N VAL A 357 15.20 5.94 -19.88
CA VAL A 357 15.61 6.21 -18.49
C VAL A 357 16.34 5.00 -17.93
N ALA A 358 17.54 5.20 -17.40
CA ALA A 358 18.28 4.18 -16.68
C ALA A 358 18.08 4.36 -15.17
N ILE A 359 17.72 3.29 -14.47
CA ILE A 359 17.73 3.24 -13.00
C ILE A 359 18.90 2.36 -12.56
N ARG A 360 19.81 2.93 -11.78
CA ARG A 360 21.05 2.27 -11.33
C ARG A 360 21.33 2.54 -9.86
N GLU A 361 22.34 1.87 -9.34
CA GLU A 361 22.87 2.20 -8.02
C GLU A 361 23.47 3.61 -8.02
N CYS A 362 23.19 4.36 -6.95
CA CYS A 362 23.81 5.66 -6.72
C CYS A 362 25.29 5.48 -6.41
N LYS A 363 26.13 6.38 -6.91
CA LYS A 363 27.53 6.50 -6.50
C LYS A 363 27.60 7.04 -5.08
N ASP A 364 28.74 6.84 -4.42
CA ASP A 364 28.97 7.42 -3.10
C ASP A 364 28.89 8.95 -3.15
N GLY A 365 28.11 9.54 -2.24
CA GLY A 365 27.82 10.97 -2.22
C GLY A 365 26.97 11.52 -3.38
N GLU A 366 26.41 10.67 -4.25
CA GLU A 366 25.56 11.15 -5.36
C GLU A 366 24.23 11.70 -4.85
N LEU A 367 23.92 12.92 -5.26
CA LEU A 367 22.69 13.63 -4.90
C LEU A 367 21.76 13.74 -6.10
N ILE A 368 20.46 13.67 -5.84
CA ILE A 368 19.44 14.10 -6.79
C ILE A 368 19.45 15.63 -6.77
N PHE A 369 20.07 16.26 -7.76
CA PHE A 369 20.15 17.71 -7.84
C PHE A 369 19.56 18.23 -9.16
N MET A 370 18.85 19.33 -9.05
CA MET A 370 18.39 20.11 -10.18
C MET A 370 19.59 20.95 -10.67
N PRO A 371 19.97 20.87 -11.95
CA PRO A 371 21.11 21.59 -12.51
C PRO A 371 20.92 23.11 -12.56
#